data_AF-A0AA51QZU8-F1
#
_entry.id   AF-A0AA51QZU8-F1
#
_cell.length_a   1.000
_cell.length_b   1.000
_cell.length_c   1.000
_cell.angle_alpha   90.00
_cell.angle_beta   90.00
_cell.angle_gamma   90.00
#
_symmetry.space_group_name_H-M   'P 1'
#
loop_
_entity.id
_entity.type
_entity.pdbx_description
1 polymer ?
#
loop_
_entity_poly.entity_id
_entity_poly.type
_entity_poly.pdbx_seq_one_letter_code
_entity_poly.pdbx_strand_id
1 'polypeptide(L)'
;MRKIDFYYWGDQCPHNCKIRELLSNFSDDKRCKINLFDISRNYNIAKKLNIFSPNMIVMDDNLRWHGPISIDNLENILNGSIPEAKPYNVKMSDNIIRGDIKDLTEETIIDTCALCSSYKRDTYCRDKGNWIKALRQRYNLPHMGKLHYLNEICIGGAEFVPSVAVPYPIAKAEDMAFLTCSFTTSENGDYKTYPLQRLEEELSELGFKSIMAIASENTPFPNGPLDWFLDKGYIDLGFIYNEERHFAKMHLIKKDLVNI
;
A
#
# COMPACT_ATOMS: atom_id res chain seq x y z
N MET A 1 -5.37 20.79 -23.06
CA MET A 1 -5.75 20.64 -21.64
C MET A 1 -5.65 19.16 -21.31
N ARG A 2 -4.77 18.79 -20.37
CA ARG A 2 -4.56 17.42 -19.89
C ARG A 2 -5.70 17.00 -18.98
N LYS A 3 -6.17 15.76 -19.09
CA LYS A 3 -7.09 15.16 -18.12
C LYS A 3 -6.28 14.42 -17.07
N ILE A 4 -6.54 14.65 -15.78
CA ILE A 4 -5.87 13.99 -14.66
C ILE A 4 -6.94 13.39 -13.75
N ASP A 5 -7.06 12.07 -13.76
CA ASP A 5 -7.95 11.35 -12.86
C ASP A 5 -7.13 10.73 -11.73
N PHE A 6 -7.44 11.09 -10.48
CA PHE A 6 -6.81 10.50 -9.31
C PHE A 6 -7.76 9.54 -8.60
N TYR A 7 -7.44 8.25 -8.66
CA TYR A 7 -8.14 7.18 -7.96
C TYR A 7 -7.41 6.86 -6.66
N TYR A 8 -8.10 6.90 -5.53
CA TYR A 8 -7.49 6.66 -4.21
C TYR A 8 -8.42 5.89 -3.28
N TRP A 9 -7.86 5.03 -2.43
CA TRP A 9 -8.60 4.28 -1.43
C TRP A 9 -8.57 5.01 -0.10
N GLY A 10 -9.51 5.95 0.09
CA GLY A 10 -9.61 6.77 1.30
C GLY A 10 -8.25 7.31 1.73
N ASP A 11 -7.97 7.20 3.03
CA ASP A 11 -6.69 7.60 3.63
C ASP A 11 -5.85 6.39 4.07
N GLN A 12 -6.03 5.24 3.39
CA GLN A 12 -5.27 4.02 3.69
C GLN A 12 -3.76 4.23 3.64
N CYS A 13 -3.29 5.10 2.74
CA CYS A 13 -1.89 5.45 2.57
C CYS A 13 -1.68 6.96 2.78
N PRO A 14 -0.65 7.41 3.54
CA PRO A 14 -0.35 8.84 3.69
C PRO A 14 -0.09 9.56 2.34
N HIS A 15 0.34 8.80 1.31
CA HIS A 15 0.48 9.34 -0.04
C HIS A 15 -0.83 9.78 -0.67
N ASN A 16 -1.98 9.21 -0.28
CA ASN A 16 -3.28 9.62 -0.82
C ASN A 16 -3.55 11.09 -0.46
N CYS A 17 -3.40 11.46 0.82
CA CYS A 17 -3.53 12.84 1.27
C CYS A 17 -2.52 13.77 0.59
N LYS A 18 -1.25 13.35 0.54
CA LYS A 18 -0.17 14.11 -0.09
C LYS A 18 -0.44 14.42 -1.56
N ILE A 19 -0.96 13.44 -2.32
CA ILE A 19 -1.27 13.62 -3.73
C ILE A 19 -2.49 14.53 -3.90
N ARG A 20 -3.55 14.38 -3.08
CA ARG A 20 -4.70 15.30 -3.14
C ARG A 20 -4.28 16.75 -2.89
N GLU A 21 -3.42 16.97 -1.89
CA GLU A 21 -2.90 18.32 -1.60
C GLU A 21 -2.04 18.86 -2.74
N LEU A 22 -1.16 18.03 -3.32
CA LEU A 22 -0.38 18.43 -4.49
C LEU A 22 -1.30 18.83 -5.65
N LEU A 23 -2.29 18.00 -5.97
CA LEU A 23 -3.23 18.24 -7.06
C LEU A 23 -4.12 19.47 -6.82
N SER A 24 -4.47 19.80 -5.58
CA SER A 24 -5.21 21.03 -5.28
C SER A 24 -4.44 22.30 -5.64
N ASN A 25 -3.10 22.27 -5.67
CA ASN A 25 -2.32 23.42 -6.11
C ASN A 25 -2.44 23.68 -7.62
N PHE A 26 -3.02 22.75 -8.37
CA PHE A 26 -3.20 22.82 -9.83
C PHE A 26 -4.69 22.89 -10.22
N SER A 27 -5.62 23.07 -9.27
CA SER A 27 -7.06 23.03 -9.57
C SER A 27 -7.52 24.13 -10.55
N ASP A 28 -6.85 25.28 -10.53
CA ASP A 28 -7.14 26.44 -11.38
C ASP A 28 -6.19 26.55 -12.58
N ASP A 29 -5.32 25.56 -12.78
CA ASP A 29 -4.37 25.55 -13.89
C ASP A 29 -5.07 25.22 -15.22
N LYS A 30 -5.07 26.18 -16.15
CA LYS A 30 -5.69 26.05 -17.48
C LYS A 30 -5.09 24.92 -18.32
N ARG A 31 -3.90 24.41 -17.96
CA ARG A 31 -3.25 23.27 -18.65
C ARG A 31 -3.94 21.96 -18.34
N CYS A 32 -4.68 21.81 -17.24
CA CYS A 32 -5.28 20.54 -16.85
C CYS A 32 -6.72 20.63 -16.32
N LYS A 33 -7.36 19.46 -16.24
CA LYS A 33 -8.60 19.23 -15.51
C LYS A 33 -8.38 18.04 -14.59
N ILE A 34 -8.55 18.26 -13.28
CA ILE A 34 -8.31 17.26 -12.25
C ILE A 34 -9.66 16.70 -11.76
N ASN A 35 -9.78 15.38 -11.70
CA ASN A 35 -10.91 14.69 -11.12
C ASN A 35 -10.43 13.73 -10.01
N LEU A 36 -11.16 13.69 -8.91
CA LEU A 36 -10.84 12.88 -7.74
C LEU A 36 -11.88 11.76 -7.57
N PHE A 37 -11.43 10.52 -7.39
CA PHE A 37 -12.28 9.35 -7.25
C PHE A 37 -11.86 8.53 -6.02
N ASP A 38 -12.64 8.62 -4.94
CA ASP A 38 -12.47 7.70 -3.82
C ASP A 38 -13.06 6.33 -4.17
N ILE A 39 -12.19 5.31 -4.29
CA ILE A 39 -12.57 3.96 -4.67
C ILE A 39 -13.00 3.10 -3.47
N SER A 40 -12.97 3.62 -2.23
CA SER A 40 -13.32 2.87 -1.00
C SER A 40 -14.66 2.16 -1.05
N ARG A 41 -15.60 2.66 -1.85
CA ARG A 41 -16.95 2.10 -2.03
C ARG A 41 -17.28 1.75 -3.48
N ASN A 42 -16.30 1.78 -4.37
CA ASN A 42 -16.52 1.60 -5.81
C ASN A 42 -15.67 0.49 -6.42
N TYR A 43 -16.03 -0.74 -6.08
CA TYR A 43 -15.42 -1.96 -6.61
C TYR A 43 -15.44 -2.02 -8.14
N ASN A 44 -16.50 -1.49 -8.77
CA ASN A 44 -16.64 -1.53 -10.23
C ASN A 44 -15.57 -0.71 -10.94
N ILE A 45 -15.22 0.47 -10.40
CA ILE A 45 -14.12 1.28 -10.95
C ILE A 45 -12.79 0.55 -10.80
N ALA A 46 -12.49 0.03 -9.60
CA ALA A 46 -11.24 -0.69 -9.35
C ALA A 46 -11.11 -1.93 -10.27
N LYS A 47 -12.20 -2.65 -10.50
CA LYS A 47 -12.24 -3.77 -11.44
C LYS A 47 -12.05 -3.33 -12.90
N LYS A 48 -12.78 -2.30 -13.34
CA LYS A 48 -12.70 -1.80 -14.73
C LYS A 48 -11.30 -1.31 -15.09
N LEU A 49 -10.62 -0.68 -14.12
CA LEU A 49 -9.32 -0.06 -14.33
C LEU A 49 -8.15 -0.93 -13.83
N ASN A 50 -8.39 -2.15 -13.35
CA ASN A 50 -7.34 -3.01 -12.79
C ASN A 50 -6.50 -2.28 -11.72
N ILE A 51 -7.17 -1.73 -10.70
CA ILE A 51 -6.53 -1.03 -9.59
C ILE A 51 -6.19 -2.03 -8.49
N PHE A 52 -4.92 -2.09 -8.15
CA PHE A 52 -4.34 -3.03 -7.18
C PHE A 52 -3.42 -2.34 -6.16
N SER A 53 -3.55 -1.03 -6.03
CA SER A 53 -2.76 -0.17 -5.15
C SER A 53 -3.62 0.95 -4.57
N PRO A 54 -3.21 1.57 -3.45
CA PRO A 54 -4.07 2.52 -2.74
C PRO A 54 -4.23 3.87 -3.43
N ASN A 55 -3.37 4.17 -4.41
CA ASN A 55 -3.44 5.34 -5.26
C ASN A 55 -3.05 4.98 -6.70
N MET A 56 -3.67 5.67 -7.65
CA MET A 56 -3.33 5.64 -9.07
C MET A 56 -3.78 6.97 -9.72
N ILE A 57 -2.86 7.66 -10.38
CA ILE A 57 -3.16 8.79 -11.26
C ILE A 57 -3.20 8.27 -12.69
N VAL A 58 -4.23 8.64 -13.45
CA VAL A 58 -4.33 8.39 -14.89
C VAL A 58 -4.35 9.73 -15.61
N MET A 59 -3.39 9.94 -16.51
CA MET A 59 -3.31 11.15 -17.32
C MET A 59 -3.66 10.84 -18.78
N ASP A 60 -4.57 11.65 -19.34
CA ASP A 60 -5.11 11.48 -20.70
C ASP A 60 -5.52 10.04 -21.01
N ASP A 61 -6.20 9.41 -20.05
CA ASP A 61 -6.78 8.07 -20.09
C ASP A 61 -5.78 6.88 -20.22
N ASN A 62 -4.48 7.15 -20.42
CA ASN A 62 -3.50 6.10 -20.73
C ASN A 62 -2.27 6.09 -19.79
N LEU A 63 -1.76 7.26 -19.39
CA LEU A 63 -0.54 7.31 -18.59
C LEU A 63 -0.86 7.06 -17.12
N ARG A 64 -0.56 5.85 -16.65
CA ARG A 64 -0.77 5.41 -15.27
C ARG A 64 0.45 5.72 -14.41
N TRP A 65 0.21 6.27 -13.22
CA TRP A 65 1.22 6.59 -12.21
C TRP A 65 0.75 6.14 -10.84
N HIS A 66 1.63 5.51 -10.07
CA HIS A 66 1.36 4.99 -8.74
C HIS A 66 2.44 5.50 -7.79
N GLY A 67 2.12 5.59 -6.51
CA GLY A 67 3.01 6.18 -5.52
C GLY A 67 3.07 7.70 -5.63
N PRO A 68 3.98 8.34 -4.87
CA PRO A 68 4.07 9.79 -4.88
C PRO A 68 4.49 10.30 -6.27
N ILE A 69 3.80 11.32 -6.75
CA ILE A 69 4.26 12.17 -7.86
C ILE A 69 4.85 13.45 -7.27
N SER A 70 6.00 13.89 -7.77
CA SER A 70 6.59 15.18 -7.37
C SER A 70 5.93 16.32 -8.14
N ILE A 71 6.02 17.53 -7.59
CA ILE A 71 5.58 18.74 -8.29
C ILE A 71 6.32 18.91 -9.62
N ASP A 72 7.63 18.66 -9.66
CA ASP A 72 8.44 18.76 -10.87
C ASP A 72 8.00 17.77 -11.95
N ASN A 73 7.68 16.53 -11.56
CA ASN A 73 7.18 15.53 -12.51
C ASN A 73 5.81 15.93 -13.05
N LEU A 74 4.92 16.44 -12.19
CA LEU A 74 3.61 16.91 -12.62
C LEU A 74 3.76 18.10 -13.59
N GLU A 75 4.58 19.09 -13.25
CA GLU A 75 4.90 20.24 -14.11
C GLU A 75 5.47 19.82 -15.48
N ASN A 76 6.44 18.90 -15.49
CA ASN A 76 7.01 18.37 -16.72
C ASN A 76 5.93 17.76 -17.62
N ILE A 77 5.04 16.95 -17.05
CA ILE A 77 3.96 16.30 -17.81
C ILE A 77 2.96 17.33 -18.34
N LEU A 78 2.59 18.32 -17.53
CA LEU A 78 1.73 19.43 -17.96
C LEU A 78 2.36 20.23 -19.12
N ASN A 79 3.68 20.35 -19.13
CA ASN A 79 4.45 21.01 -20.20
C ASN A 79 4.78 20.10 -21.40
N GLY A 80 4.30 18.86 -21.42
CA GLY A 80 4.47 17.96 -22.56
C GLY A 80 5.63 16.96 -22.44
N SER A 81 6.41 17.02 -21.37
CA SER A 81 7.53 16.11 -21.12
C SER A 81 7.13 14.99 -20.17
N ILE A 82 7.11 13.75 -20.65
CA ILE A 82 6.83 12.58 -19.81
C ILE A 82 8.18 12.07 -19.28
N PRO A 83 8.41 12.07 -17.95
CA PRO A 83 9.65 11.54 -17.38
C PRO A 83 9.87 10.08 -17.77
N GLU A 84 11.11 9.69 -18.01
CA GLU A 84 11.46 8.28 -18.21
C GLU A 84 11.22 7.50 -16.91
N ALA A 85 10.63 6.30 -17.03
CA ALA A 85 10.47 5.40 -15.90
C ALA A 85 11.68 4.50 -15.77
N LYS A 86 12.13 4.28 -14.53
CA LYS A 86 13.26 3.40 -14.22
C LYS A 86 12.82 2.32 -13.22
N PRO A 87 13.27 1.07 -13.38
CA PRO A 87 12.99 0.03 -12.40
C PRO A 87 13.50 0.43 -11.02
N TYR A 88 12.66 0.28 -10.01
CA TYR A 88 13.07 0.45 -8.62
C TYR A 88 13.44 -0.92 -8.04
N ASN A 89 14.74 -1.17 -7.94
CA ASN A 89 15.30 -2.40 -7.38
C ASN A 89 15.90 -2.10 -6.01
N VAL A 90 15.43 -2.78 -4.98
CA VAL A 90 16.02 -2.74 -3.64
C VAL A 90 16.60 -4.12 -3.37
N LYS A 91 17.92 -4.20 -3.09
CA LYS A 91 18.49 -5.45 -2.60
C LYS A 91 17.90 -5.74 -1.23
N MET A 92 17.25 -6.88 -1.11
CA MET A 92 16.72 -7.35 0.17
C MET A 92 17.80 -8.15 0.88
N SER A 93 18.01 -7.84 2.16
CA SER A 93 18.86 -8.67 3.02
C SER A 93 18.07 -9.89 3.50
N ASP A 94 18.74 -11.04 3.65
CA ASP A 94 18.16 -12.22 4.31
C ASP A 94 18.34 -12.18 5.84
N ASN A 95 19.05 -11.17 6.35
CA ASN A 95 19.26 -10.98 7.79
C ASN A 95 17.98 -10.41 8.43
N ILE A 96 17.15 -11.30 8.98
CA ILE A 96 15.92 -10.93 9.69
C ILE A 96 16.30 -10.22 11.00
N ILE A 97 15.97 -8.93 11.06
CA ILE A 97 16.14 -8.13 12.27
C ILE A 97 14.90 -8.32 13.15
N ARG A 98 15.14 -8.46 14.45
CA ARG A 98 14.10 -8.59 15.47
C ARG A 98 14.23 -7.46 16.47
N GLY A 99 13.09 -7.03 16.98
CA GLY A 99 12.96 -5.95 17.96
C GLY A 99 11.59 -6.00 18.61
N ASP A 100 11.14 -4.87 19.13
CA ASP A 100 9.83 -4.79 19.78
C ASP A 100 8.71 -4.71 18.75
N ILE A 101 7.56 -5.28 19.11
CA ILE A 101 6.35 -5.23 18.30
C ILE A 101 5.27 -4.47 19.05
N LYS A 102 4.62 -3.53 18.36
CA LYS A 102 3.43 -2.83 18.87
C LYS A 102 2.30 -2.94 17.87
N ASP A 103 1.09 -2.83 18.38
CA ASP A 103 -0.11 -2.84 17.55
C ASP A 103 -0.25 -1.56 16.74
N LEU A 104 -0.67 -1.68 15.48
CA LEU A 104 -1.02 -0.55 14.65
C LEU A 104 -2.44 -0.05 14.97
N THR A 105 -2.52 1.10 15.61
CA THR A 105 -3.76 1.79 15.96
C THR A 105 -3.71 3.25 15.48
N GLU A 106 -4.78 4.00 15.67
CA GLU A 106 -4.79 5.45 15.46
C GLU A 106 -3.80 6.23 16.33
N GLU A 107 -3.35 5.63 17.45
CA GLU A 107 -2.40 6.26 18.37
C GLU A 107 -0.96 6.00 17.93
N THR A 108 -0.66 4.79 17.45
CA THR A 108 0.71 4.38 17.09
C THR A 108 1.09 4.67 15.64
N ILE A 109 0.11 4.93 14.75
CA ILE A 109 0.38 5.18 13.32
C ILE A 109 1.35 6.35 13.08
N ILE A 110 1.40 7.34 13.97
CA ILE A 110 2.26 8.51 13.82
C ILE A 110 3.74 8.12 13.74
N ASP A 111 4.14 7.01 14.38
CA ASP A 111 5.51 6.52 14.37
C ASP A 111 5.96 6.06 12.98
N THR A 112 5.01 5.80 12.07
CA THR A 112 5.30 5.41 10.67
C THR A 112 5.60 6.61 9.76
N CYS A 113 5.37 7.85 10.19
CA CYS A 113 5.44 9.02 9.29
C CYS A 113 6.81 9.24 8.67
N ALA A 114 7.89 9.01 9.43
CA ALA A 114 9.25 9.13 8.94
C ALA A 114 9.51 8.16 7.79
N LEU A 115 8.96 6.94 7.87
CA LEU A 115 9.10 5.88 6.87
C LEU A 115 8.18 6.11 5.66
N CYS A 116 6.93 6.53 5.89
CA CYS A 116 5.89 6.55 4.85
C CYS A 116 5.72 7.89 4.14
N SER A 117 6.00 9.02 4.80
CA SER A 117 5.65 10.35 4.26
C SER A 117 6.81 11.33 4.18
N SER A 118 8.03 10.91 4.56
CA SER A 118 9.20 11.76 4.86
C SER A 118 8.90 12.73 6.02
N TYR A 119 9.91 13.05 6.84
CA TYR A 119 9.84 13.81 8.12
C TYR A 119 9.02 15.11 8.18
N LYS A 120 8.44 15.57 7.07
CA LYS A 120 7.93 16.94 6.93
C LYS A 120 6.47 17.14 7.32
N ARG A 121 5.60 16.12 7.45
CA ARG A 121 4.16 16.35 7.73
C ARG A 121 3.44 15.22 8.48
N ASP A 122 3.31 15.38 9.79
CA ASP A 122 2.52 14.53 10.71
C ASP A 122 1.02 14.44 10.34
N THR A 123 0.52 15.41 9.56
CA THR A 123 -0.89 15.51 9.19
C THR A 123 -1.37 14.31 8.36
N TYR A 124 -0.56 13.81 7.43
CA TYR A 124 -1.00 12.70 6.54
C TYR A 124 -1.18 11.38 7.30
N CYS A 125 -0.35 11.11 8.31
CA CYS A 125 -0.53 9.92 9.14
C CYS A 125 -1.71 10.06 10.09
N ARG A 126 -2.07 11.29 10.49
CA ARG A 126 -3.25 11.55 11.32
C ARG A 126 -4.54 11.19 10.57
N ASP A 127 -4.63 11.54 9.28
CA ASP A 127 -5.75 11.14 8.43
C ASP A 127 -5.84 9.61 8.30
N LYS A 128 -4.69 8.94 8.10
CA LYS A 128 -4.61 7.48 8.16
C LYS A 128 -5.04 6.93 9.53
N GLY A 129 -4.70 7.59 10.62
CA GLY A 129 -5.14 7.23 11.97
C GLY A 129 -6.66 7.27 12.11
N ASN A 130 -7.32 8.32 11.60
CA ASN A 130 -8.78 8.39 11.56
C ASN A 130 -9.39 7.25 10.72
N TRP A 131 -8.76 6.92 9.60
CA TRP A 131 -9.17 5.81 8.74
C TRP A 131 -9.01 4.44 9.44
N ILE A 132 -7.89 4.21 10.14
CA ILE A 132 -7.63 3.02 10.95
C ILE A 132 -8.70 2.89 12.04
N LYS A 133 -8.96 3.97 12.79
CA LYS A 133 -9.97 3.99 13.85
C LYS A 133 -11.35 3.58 13.33
N ALA A 134 -11.76 4.16 12.19
CA ALA A 134 -13.05 3.87 11.58
C ALA A 134 -13.16 2.38 11.16
N LEU A 135 -12.10 1.80 10.60
CA LEU A 135 -12.10 0.38 10.24
C LEU A 135 -12.08 -0.53 11.47
N ARG A 136 -11.29 -0.20 12.50
CA ARG A 136 -11.22 -0.98 13.75
C ARG A 136 -12.60 -1.08 14.38
N GLN A 137 -13.29 0.05 14.47
CA GLN A 137 -14.66 0.11 14.99
C GLN A 137 -15.65 -0.66 14.11
N ARG A 138 -15.56 -0.52 12.77
CA ARG A 138 -16.47 -1.19 11.84
C ARG A 138 -16.38 -2.71 11.88
N TYR A 139 -15.17 -3.24 12.03
CA TYR A 139 -14.90 -4.68 12.01
C TYR A 139 -14.62 -5.27 13.39
N ASN A 140 -14.79 -4.49 14.45
CA ASN A 140 -14.49 -4.88 15.83
C ASN A 140 -13.08 -5.47 16.01
N LEU A 141 -12.08 -4.83 15.39
CA LEU A 141 -10.69 -5.28 15.40
C LEU A 141 -9.85 -4.49 16.42
N PRO A 142 -8.99 -5.16 17.20
CA PRO A 142 -8.15 -4.50 18.20
C PRO A 142 -7.04 -3.64 17.57
N HIS A 143 -6.58 -3.95 16.36
CA HIS A 143 -5.58 -3.18 15.62
C HIS A 143 -5.66 -3.53 14.11
N MET A 144 -4.84 -2.88 13.28
CA MET A 144 -4.82 -3.08 11.81
C MET A 144 -3.45 -3.56 11.29
N GLY A 145 -2.62 -4.09 12.18
CA GLY A 145 -1.27 -4.51 11.83
C GLY A 145 -0.32 -4.56 13.02
N LYS A 146 0.93 -4.90 12.75
CA LYS A 146 2.04 -4.92 13.70
C LYS A 146 3.12 -3.95 13.23
N LEU A 147 3.55 -3.06 14.10
CA LEU A 147 4.66 -2.15 13.92
C LEU A 147 5.92 -2.71 14.59
N HIS A 148 7.07 -2.52 13.98
CA HIS A 148 8.36 -3.07 14.40
C HIS A 148 9.29 -1.94 14.83
N TYR A 149 9.84 -2.06 16.03
CA TYR A 149 10.68 -1.05 16.66
C TYR A 149 12.07 -1.59 16.99
N LEU A 150 13.07 -0.74 16.84
CA LEU A 150 14.42 -0.96 17.35
C LEU A 150 14.86 0.29 18.09
N ASN A 151 15.25 0.15 19.37
CA ASN A 151 15.62 1.27 20.23
C ASN A 151 14.55 2.38 20.22
N GLU A 152 13.28 2.00 20.40
CA GLU A 152 12.10 2.89 20.41
C GLU A 152 11.77 3.58 19.08
N ILE A 153 12.54 3.35 18.02
CA ILE A 153 12.28 3.90 16.68
C ILE A 153 11.53 2.87 15.84
N CYS A 154 10.41 3.28 15.24
CA CYS A 154 9.70 2.45 14.28
C CYS A 154 10.54 2.29 13.00
N ILE A 155 10.81 1.04 12.62
CA ILE A 155 11.65 0.65 11.48
C ILE A 155 10.88 -0.15 10.41
N GLY A 156 9.64 -0.53 10.71
CA GLY A 156 8.80 -1.29 9.79
C GLY A 156 7.45 -1.68 10.38
N GLY A 157 6.73 -2.52 9.65
CA GLY A 157 5.48 -3.12 10.04
C GLY A 157 4.83 -3.94 8.93
N ALA A 158 3.76 -4.63 9.30
CA ALA A 158 2.86 -5.32 8.41
C ALA A 158 1.43 -4.87 8.73
N GLU A 159 0.66 -4.49 7.70
CA GLU A 159 -0.68 -3.93 7.83
C GLU A 159 -1.68 -4.79 7.09
N PHE A 160 -2.86 -4.98 7.67
CA PHE A 160 -3.94 -5.71 7.04
C PHE A 160 -5.27 -4.97 7.15
N VAL A 161 -6.20 -5.40 6.31
CA VAL A 161 -7.63 -5.19 6.52
C VAL A 161 -8.40 -6.48 6.17
N PRO A 162 -9.66 -6.63 6.60
CA PRO A 162 -10.54 -7.64 6.04
C PRO A 162 -10.66 -7.49 4.52
N SER A 163 -10.62 -8.59 3.77
CA SER A 163 -10.66 -8.57 2.29
C SER A 163 -11.92 -7.89 1.74
N VAL A 164 -13.03 -7.98 2.48
CA VAL A 164 -14.31 -7.28 2.21
C VAL A 164 -14.20 -5.76 2.25
N ALA A 165 -13.20 -5.21 2.94
CA ALA A 165 -12.93 -3.76 3.00
C ALA A 165 -12.08 -3.26 1.82
N VAL A 166 -11.43 -4.17 1.09
CA VAL A 166 -10.52 -3.83 -0.01
C VAL A 166 -11.33 -3.50 -1.27
N PRO A 167 -11.04 -2.43 -2.01
CA PRO A 167 -11.79 -2.08 -3.22
C PRO A 167 -11.36 -2.87 -4.46
N TYR A 168 -10.19 -3.52 -4.44
CA TYR A 168 -9.59 -4.20 -5.59
C TYR A 168 -10.37 -5.43 -6.05
N PRO A 169 -10.23 -5.85 -7.32
CA PRO A 169 -10.89 -7.04 -7.88
C PRO A 169 -10.21 -8.35 -7.42
N ILE A 170 -10.21 -8.59 -6.11
CA ILE A 170 -9.74 -9.80 -5.45
C ILE A 170 -10.92 -10.56 -4.82
N ALA A 171 -10.69 -11.80 -4.38
CA ALA A 171 -11.66 -12.55 -3.58
C ALA A 171 -12.04 -11.78 -2.30
N LYS A 172 -13.31 -11.92 -1.89
CA LYS A 172 -13.89 -11.25 -0.72
C LYS A 172 -14.51 -12.30 0.18
N ALA A 173 -14.04 -12.36 1.42
CA ALA A 173 -14.61 -13.21 2.47
C ALA A 173 -14.34 -12.58 3.85
N GLU A 174 -15.26 -12.80 4.78
CA GLU A 174 -15.17 -12.26 6.15
C GLU A 174 -14.00 -12.88 6.92
N ASP A 175 -13.65 -14.13 6.64
CA ASP A 175 -12.55 -14.88 7.24
C ASP A 175 -11.24 -14.77 6.46
N MET A 176 -11.12 -13.77 5.58
CA MET A 176 -9.94 -13.53 4.76
C MET A 176 -9.40 -12.13 4.98
N ALA A 177 -8.14 -12.04 5.40
CA ALA A 177 -7.40 -10.80 5.50
C ALA A 177 -6.70 -10.46 4.18
N PHE A 178 -6.39 -9.18 3.99
CA PHE A 178 -5.55 -8.70 2.89
C PHE A 178 -4.42 -7.85 3.45
N LEU A 179 -3.18 -8.23 3.14
CA LEU A 179 -1.98 -7.48 3.45
C LEU A 179 -1.93 -6.21 2.60
N THR A 180 -2.18 -5.07 3.22
CA THR A 180 -2.21 -3.78 2.53
C THR A 180 -0.83 -3.14 2.41
N CYS A 181 0.09 -3.49 3.31
CA CYS A 181 1.45 -2.99 3.30
C CYS A 181 2.38 -3.92 4.10
N SER A 182 3.62 -4.09 3.66
CA SER A 182 4.70 -4.72 4.43
C SER A 182 5.99 -3.94 4.19
N PHE A 183 6.53 -3.34 5.25
CA PHE A 183 7.62 -2.37 5.17
C PHE A 183 8.51 -2.45 6.43
N THR A 184 9.72 -1.89 6.47
CA THR A 184 10.60 -1.63 5.32
C THR A 184 11.56 -2.82 5.15
N THR A 185 12.25 -2.90 4.02
CA THR A 185 13.45 -3.72 3.88
C THR A 185 14.56 -2.85 3.32
N SER A 186 15.80 -3.10 3.74
CA SER A 186 16.99 -2.45 3.18
C SER A 186 18.08 -3.49 2.90
N GLU A 187 19.15 -3.06 2.26
CA GLU A 187 20.35 -3.89 2.10
C GLU A 187 20.96 -4.29 3.47
N ASN A 188 20.69 -3.50 4.51
CA ASN A 188 21.24 -3.68 5.85
C ASN A 188 20.41 -4.65 6.73
N GLY A 189 19.22 -5.06 6.30
CA GLY A 189 18.37 -5.95 7.07
C GLY A 189 16.94 -6.08 6.54
N ASP A 190 16.34 -7.24 6.80
CA ASP A 190 14.91 -7.48 6.64
C ASP A 190 14.17 -7.10 7.91
N TYR A 191 13.45 -5.97 7.86
CA TYR A 191 12.64 -5.46 8.96
C TYR A 191 11.17 -5.81 8.83
N LYS A 192 10.75 -6.48 7.75
CA LYS A 192 9.34 -6.74 7.45
C LYS A 192 8.93 -8.21 7.66
N THR A 193 9.87 -9.16 7.61
CA THR A 193 9.58 -10.58 7.91
C THR A 193 9.08 -10.78 9.33
N TYR A 194 9.79 -10.23 10.32
CA TYR A 194 9.43 -10.44 11.72
C TYR A 194 8.04 -9.89 12.10
N PRO A 195 7.65 -8.65 11.77
CA PRO A 195 6.29 -8.17 12.03
C PRO A 195 5.22 -8.90 11.21
N LEU A 196 5.51 -9.35 9.98
CA LEU A 196 4.57 -10.15 9.20
C LEU A 196 4.25 -11.49 9.87
N GLN A 197 5.27 -12.20 10.36
CA GLN A 197 5.06 -13.47 11.07
C GLN A 197 4.20 -13.31 12.32
N ARG A 198 4.46 -12.25 13.12
CA ARG A 198 3.66 -11.97 14.32
C ARG A 198 2.22 -11.61 13.97
N LEU A 199 2.02 -10.87 12.87
CA LEU A 199 0.68 -10.57 12.37
C LEU A 199 -0.04 -11.85 11.92
N GLU A 200 0.61 -12.73 11.17
CA GLU A 200 0.02 -13.98 10.67
C GLU A 200 -0.43 -14.91 11.80
N GLU A 201 0.36 -15.02 12.88
CA GLU A 201 0.00 -15.80 14.07
C GLU A 201 -1.30 -15.27 14.71
N GLU A 202 -1.37 -13.96 14.95
CA GLU A 202 -2.52 -13.34 15.60
C GLU A 202 -3.77 -13.26 14.72
N LEU A 203 -3.63 -13.14 13.40
CA LEU A 203 -4.78 -13.14 12.50
C LEU A 203 -5.63 -14.40 12.63
N SER A 204 -5.01 -15.54 12.95
CA SER A 204 -5.72 -16.79 13.23
C SER A 204 -6.61 -16.68 14.48
N GLU A 205 -6.09 -16.06 15.55
CA GLU A 205 -6.80 -15.80 16.81
C GLU A 205 -7.96 -14.80 16.62
N LEU A 206 -7.81 -13.87 15.66
CA LEU A 206 -8.85 -12.91 15.26
C LEU A 206 -9.91 -13.53 14.33
N GLY A 207 -9.82 -14.83 14.02
CA GLY A 207 -10.81 -15.56 13.23
C GLY A 207 -10.58 -15.55 11.71
N PHE A 208 -9.45 -15.02 11.23
CA PHE A 208 -9.08 -15.12 9.82
C PHE A 208 -8.45 -16.48 9.53
N LYS A 209 -8.89 -17.13 8.45
CA LYS A 209 -8.35 -18.42 7.96
C LYS A 209 -7.26 -18.27 6.92
N SER A 210 -7.15 -17.08 6.32
CA SER A 210 -6.14 -16.83 5.29
C SER A 210 -5.81 -15.35 5.18
N ILE A 211 -4.62 -15.08 4.66
CA ILE A 211 -4.18 -13.76 4.26
C ILE A 211 -3.83 -13.77 2.77
N MET A 212 -4.26 -12.74 2.06
CA MET A 212 -3.92 -12.50 0.67
C MET A 212 -3.04 -11.27 0.53
N ALA A 213 -2.22 -11.24 -0.52
CA ALA A 213 -1.48 -10.05 -0.89
C ALA A 213 -1.35 -9.96 -2.41
N ILE A 214 -0.84 -8.82 -2.87
CA ILE A 214 -0.40 -8.64 -4.25
C ILE A 214 1.10 -8.41 -4.21
N ALA A 215 1.83 -9.26 -4.90
CA ALA A 215 3.28 -9.18 -5.04
C ALA A 215 3.63 -8.97 -6.51
N SER A 216 4.86 -8.56 -6.81
CA SER A 216 5.34 -8.48 -8.19
C SER A 216 6.62 -9.27 -8.39
N GLU A 217 6.88 -9.74 -9.60
CA GLU A 217 8.10 -10.53 -9.87
C GLU A 217 9.38 -9.70 -9.64
N ASN A 218 9.39 -8.44 -10.08
CA ASN A 218 10.65 -7.71 -10.32
C ASN A 218 10.80 -6.43 -9.49
N THR A 219 9.81 -6.03 -8.70
CA THR A 219 9.87 -4.76 -7.96
C THR A 219 9.20 -4.85 -6.58
N PRO A 220 9.59 -3.99 -5.61
CA PRO A 220 8.90 -3.88 -4.34
C PRO A 220 7.43 -3.45 -4.43
N PHE A 221 7.01 -2.82 -5.53
CA PHE A 221 5.61 -2.44 -5.71
C PHE A 221 4.72 -3.64 -6.11
N PRO A 222 3.51 -3.82 -5.53
CA PRO A 222 2.91 -2.99 -4.49
C PRO A 222 3.33 -3.35 -3.07
N ASN A 223 3.59 -4.63 -2.75
CA ASN A 223 3.97 -5.07 -1.40
C ASN A 223 5.33 -5.78 -1.29
N GLY A 224 5.93 -6.18 -2.40
CA GLY A 224 7.23 -6.82 -2.42
C GLY A 224 7.44 -7.78 -3.59
N PRO A 225 8.67 -8.28 -3.75
CA PRO A 225 8.98 -9.34 -4.70
C PRO A 225 8.21 -10.63 -4.40
N LEU A 226 7.73 -11.31 -5.45
CA LEU A 226 6.96 -12.55 -5.37
C LEU A 226 7.75 -13.65 -4.63
N ASP A 227 9.01 -13.86 -5.01
CA ASP A 227 9.86 -14.92 -4.43
C ASP A 227 9.99 -14.81 -2.91
N TRP A 228 10.10 -13.58 -2.38
CA TRP A 228 10.19 -13.36 -0.93
C TRP A 228 8.94 -13.84 -0.17
N PHE A 229 7.76 -13.78 -0.80
CA PHE A 229 6.53 -14.30 -0.23
C PHE A 229 6.44 -15.82 -0.38
N LEU A 230 6.85 -16.37 -1.52
CA LEU A 230 6.87 -17.82 -1.77
C LEU A 230 7.75 -18.54 -0.73
N ASP A 231 8.92 -17.97 -0.43
CA ASP A 231 9.83 -18.46 0.63
C ASP A 231 9.19 -18.47 2.03
N LYS A 232 8.07 -17.76 2.23
CA LYS A 232 7.34 -17.66 3.50
C LYS A 232 6.05 -18.48 3.52
N GLY A 233 5.89 -19.35 2.53
CA GLY A 233 4.77 -20.28 2.44
C GLY A 233 3.51 -19.68 1.84
N TYR A 234 3.62 -18.54 1.14
CA TYR A 234 2.53 -18.10 0.27
C TYR A 234 2.51 -18.94 -1.00
N ILE A 235 1.31 -19.20 -1.51
CA ILE A 235 1.09 -19.80 -2.83
C ILE A 235 0.76 -18.71 -3.84
N ASP A 236 1.28 -18.86 -5.06
CA ASP A 236 0.91 -18.02 -6.19
C ASP A 236 -0.43 -18.49 -6.78
N LEU A 237 -1.43 -17.61 -6.77
CA LEU A 237 -2.74 -17.85 -7.39
C LEU A 237 -2.78 -17.38 -8.85
N GLY A 238 -1.72 -16.75 -9.32
CA GLY A 238 -1.50 -16.40 -10.72
C GLY A 238 -1.36 -14.90 -10.97
N PHE A 239 -0.91 -14.62 -12.19
CA PHE A 239 -0.80 -13.28 -12.75
C PHE A 239 -2.15 -12.56 -12.79
N ILE A 240 -2.17 -11.30 -12.37
CA ILE A 240 -3.38 -10.46 -12.40
C ILE A 240 -3.28 -9.26 -13.32
N TYR A 241 -2.11 -8.59 -13.37
CA TYR A 241 -1.95 -7.37 -14.17
C TYR A 241 -0.48 -6.98 -14.31
N ASN A 242 -0.14 -6.29 -15.39
CA ASN A 242 1.19 -5.74 -15.62
C ASN A 242 1.12 -4.20 -15.63
N GLU A 243 1.79 -3.56 -14.68
CA GLU A 243 1.90 -2.10 -14.62
C GLU A 243 3.21 -1.66 -15.27
N GLU A 244 3.15 -1.37 -16.57
CA GLU A 244 4.32 -1.18 -17.44
C GLU A 244 5.30 -0.12 -16.93
N ARG A 245 4.77 1.04 -16.50
CA ARG A 245 5.61 2.16 -16.03
C ARG A 245 6.34 1.84 -14.71
N HIS A 246 5.81 0.91 -13.91
CA HIS A 246 6.44 0.47 -12.67
C HIS A 246 7.21 -0.83 -12.82
N PHE A 247 7.25 -1.41 -14.02
CA PHE A 247 7.89 -2.71 -14.28
C PHE A 247 7.33 -3.82 -13.35
N ALA A 248 6.05 -3.69 -12.97
CA ALA A 248 5.42 -4.52 -11.97
C ALA A 248 4.48 -5.54 -12.62
N LYS A 249 5.02 -6.73 -12.87
CA LYS A 249 4.23 -7.91 -13.22
C LYS A 249 3.64 -8.50 -11.96
N MET A 250 2.37 -8.20 -11.69
CA MET A 250 1.71 -8.45 -10.41
C MET A 250 0.99 -9.79 -10.39
N HIS A 251 1.11 -10.45 -9.24
CA HIS A 251 0.53 -11.75 -8.94
C HIS A 251 -0.31 -11.66 -7.67
N LEU A 252 -1.41 -12.40 -7.66
CA LEU A 252 -2.22 -12.58 -6.46
C LEU A 252 -1.66 -13.76 -5.68
N ILE A 253 -1.38 -13.56 -4.40
CA ILE A 253 -0.82 -14.60 -3.55
C ILE A 253 -1.69 -14.81 -2.31
N LYS A 254 -1.62 -16.00 -1.73
CA LYS A 254 -2.39 -16.37 -0.53
C LYS A 254 -1.54 -17.24 0.40
N LYS A 255 -1.75 -17.10 1.70
CA LYS A 255 -1.30 -18.04 2.71
C LYS A 255 -2.47 -18.45 3.59
N ASP A 256 -2.65 -19.75 3.76
CA ASP A 256 -3.60 -20.26 4.74
C ASP A 256 -3.00 -20.12 6.14
N LEU A 257 -3.80 -19.61 7.07
CA LEU A 257 -3.43 -19.43 8.47
C LEU A 257 -3.89 -20.68 9.20
N VAL A 258 -2.93 -21.49 9.64
CA VAL A 258 -3.21 -22.68 10.44
C VAL A 258 -3.34 -22.21 11.89
N ASN A 259 -4.35 -22.69 12.62
CA ASN A 259 -4.36 -22.57 14.08
C ASN A 259 -3.19 -23.41 14.60
N ILE A 260 -2.09 -22.76 14.96
CA ILE A 260 -0.94 -23.41 15.61
C ILE A 260 -1.26 -23.62 17.09
#